data_AF-A0AAW5MUG9-F1
#
_entry.id   AF-A0AAW5MUG9-F1
#
_cell.length_a   1.000
_cell.length_b   1.000
_cell.length_c   1.000
_cell.angle_alpha   90.00
_cell.angle_beta   90.00
_cell.angle_gamma   90.00
#
_symmetry.space_group_name_H-M   'P 1'
#
loop_
_entity.id
_entity.type
_entity.pdbx_description
1 polymer ?
#
loop_
_entity_poly.entity_id
_entity_poly.type
_entity_poly.pdbx_seq_one_letter_code
_entity_poly.pdbx_strand_id
1 'polypeptide(L)' 'GIAVLNTGHRHPDLVAAVEQQLQQFTHTAYQIVPYESYVTLAEKINALAPVSGQAKTAFFTTGAEAVENAVKIARAHTG' A
#
# COMPACT_ATOMS: atom_id res chain seq x y z
N GLY A 1 -4.58 -16.28 -10.32
CA GLY A 1 -4.07 -14.90 -10.23
C GLY A 1 -4.73 -14.07 -11.30
N ILE A 2 -5.82 -13.37 -10.96
CA ILE A 2 -6.51 -12.48 -11.91
C ILE A 2 -5.76 -11.15 -11.89
N ALA A 3 -4.84 -10.93 -12.85
CA ALA A 3 -4.04 -9.70 -12.97
C ALA A 3 -3.24 -9.27 -11.71
N VAL A 4 -2.83 -10.24 -10.87
CA VAL A 4 -2.13 -9.98 -9.59
C VAL A 4 -0.69 -10.51 -9.51
N LEU A 5 -0.30 -11.44 -10.40
CA LEU A 5 1.04 -12.06 -10.37
C LEU A 5 1.98 -11.44 -11.42
N ASN A 6 2.08 -10.10 -11.46
CA ASN A 6 2.80 -9.37 -12.52
C ASN A 6 4.31 -9.64 -12.54
N THR A 7 4.89 -10.07 -11.42
CA THR A 7 6.30 -10.48 -11.30
C THR A 7 6.51 -11.99 -11.40
N GLY A 8 5.46 -12.74 -11.74
CA GLY A 8 5.48 -14.21 -11.76
C GLY A 8 5.15 -14.84 -10.40
N HIS A 9 4.91 -16.15 -10.42
CA HIS A 9 4.60 -16.92 -9.22
C HIS A 9 5.87 -17.22 -8.42
N ARG A 10 5.90 -16.87 -7.12
CA ARG A 10 7.04 -17.09 -6.19
C ARG A 10 8.37 -16.46 -6.64
N HIS A 11 8.34 -15.19 -7.07
CA HIS A 11 9.56 -14.44 -7.37
C HIS A 11 10.56 -14.50 -6.19
N PRO A 12 11.82 -14.95 -6.38
CA PRO A 12 12.75 -15.24 -5.29
C PRO A 12 13.00 -14.04 -4.37
N ASP A 13 13.19 -12.85 -4.94
CA ASP A 13 13.41 -11.63 -4.15
C ASP A 13 12.20 -11.25 -3.28
N LEU A 14 10.97 -11.52 -3.75
CA LEU A 14 9.76 -11.26 -2.98
C LEU A 14 9.59 -12.26 -1.84
N VAL A 15 9.92 -13.53 -2.08
CA VAL A 15 9.90 -14.56 -1.03
C VAL A 15 10.88 -14.20 0.07
N ALA A 16 12.12 -13.85 -0.28
CA ALA A 16 13.15 -13.46 0.68
C ALA A 16 12.75 -12.21 1.49
N ALA A 17 12.19 -11.18 0.85
CA ALA A 17 11.73 -9.97 1.53
C ALA A 17 10.59 -10.26 2.53
N VAL A 18 9.65 -11.13 2.16
CA VAL A 18 8.55 -11.56 3.06
C VAL A 18 9.10 -12.35 4.24
N GLU A 19 9.98 -13.33 4.00
CA GLU A 19 10.60 -14.13 5.06
C GLU A 19 11.38 -13.27 6.06
N GLN A 20 12.12 -12.27 5.59
CA GLN A 20 12.83 -11.32 6.45
C GLN A 20 11.88 -10.51 7.32
N GLN A 21 10.77 -10.00 6.76
CA GLN A 21 9.79 -9.22 7.52
C GLN A 21 9.09 -10.08 8.59
N LEU A 22 8.82 -11.35 8.29
CA LEU A 22 8.20 -12.28 9.24
C LEU A 22 9.05 -12.51 10.51
N GLN A 23 10.36 -12.34 10.43
CA GLN A 23 11.25 -12.40 11.60
C GLN A 23 11.21 -11.15 12.48
N GLN A 24 10.58 -10.07 12.02
CA GLN A 24 10.42 -8.83 12.79
C GLN A 24 9.02 -8.71 13.38
N PHE A 25 8.01 -8.59 12.51
CA PHE A 25 6.60 -8.48 12.90
C PHE A 25 5.69 -8.72 11.69
N THR A 26 4.47 -9.21 11.97
CA THR A 26 3.43 -9.42 10.96
C THR A 26 2.45 -8.25 10.90
N HIS A 27 2.07 -7.69 12.05
CA HIS A 27 1.08 -6.63 12.14
C HIS A 27 1.25 -5.82 13.42
N THR A 28 1.27 -4.50 13.29
CA THR A 28 1.39 -3.56 14.42
C THR A 28 0.26 -2.53 14.45
N ALA A 29 -0.74 -2.66 13.56
CA ALA A 29 -1.71 -1.62 13.21
C ALA A 29 -1.03 -0.28 12.93
N TYR A 30 -0.77 0.05 11.66
CA TYR A 30 0.05 1.21 11.27
C TYR A 30 -0.35 2.53 11.95
N GLN A 31 -1.65 2.74 12.20
CA GLN A 31 -2.16 3.93 12.89
C GLN A 31 -1.78 4.01 14.39
N ILE A 32 -1.35 2.91 14.99
CA ILE A 32 -0.97 2.78 16.39
C ILE A 32 0.56 2.74 16.51
N VAL A 33 1.21 1.79 15.84
CA VAL A 33 2.67 1.67 15.81
C VAL A 33 3.11 1.70 14.34
N PRO A 34 3.59 2.86 13.85
CA PRO A 34 4.00 3.04 12.46
C PRO A 34 5.33 2.34 12.17
N TYR A 35 5.58 2.07 10.89
CA TYR A 35 6.81 1.42 10.41
C TYR A 35 7.27 2.02 9.07
N GLU A 36 8.58 2.08 8.87
CA GLU A 36 9.24 2.78 7.75
C GLU A 36 8.77 2.28 6.38
N SER A 37 8.61 0.97 6.20
CA SER A 37 8.24 0.40 4.89
C SER A 37 6.88 0.87 4.37
N TYR A 38 5.94 1.28 5.24
CA TYR A 38 4.69 1.92 4.84
C TYR A 38 4.95 3.28 4.20
N VAL A 39 5.78 4.12 4.83
CA VAL A 39 6.10 5.47 4.36
C VAL A 39 6.91 5.40 3.07
N THR A 40 7.95 4.57 3.03
CA THR A 40 8.77 4.36 1.84
C THR A 40 7.95 3.87 0.64
N LEU A 41 6.96 3.00 0.86
CA LEU A 41 6.05 2.57 -0.21
C LEU A 41 5.12 3.71 -0.65
N ALA A 42 4.56 4.48 0.30
CA ALA A 42 3.72 5.63 -0.01
C ALA A 42 4.46 6.68 -0.85
N GLU A 43 5.71 6.99 -0.52
CA GLU A 43 6.54 7.92 -1.28
C GLU A 43 6.82 7.43 -2.70
N LYS A 44 7.16 6.14 -2.85
CA LYS A 44 7.35 5.52 -4.17
C LYS A 44 6.08 5.57 -5.01
N ILE A 45 4.92 5.32 -4.42
CA ILE A 45 3.63 5.42 -5.13
C ILE A 45 3.33 6.87 -5.50
N ASN A 46 3.51 7.81 -4.58
CA ASN A 46 3.28 9.24 -4.86
C ASN A 46 4.15 9.74 -6.01
N ALA A 47 5.39 9.27 -6.13
CA ALA A 47 6.30 9.63 -7.23
C ALA A 47 5.89 9.03 -8.59
N LEU A 48 5.17 7.91 -8.60
CA LEU A 48 4.72 7.22 -9.82
C LEU A 48 3.27 7.56 -10.22
N ALA A 49 2.46 8.02 -9.27
CA ALA A 49 1.05 8.28 -9.50
C ALA A 49 0.86 9.41 -10.53
N PRO A 50 -0.06 9.27 -11.50
CA PRO A 50 -0.34 10.29 -12.50
C PRO A 50 -1.21 11.42 -11.91
N VAL A 51 -0.78 12.00 -10.79
CA VAL A 51 -1.47 13.09 -10.09
C VAL A 51 -0.59 14.34 -10.17
N SER A 52 -1.16 15.47 -10.58
CA SER A 52 -0.45 16.74 -10.61
C SER A 52 -0.29 17.32 -9.20
N GLY A 53 0.90 17.82 -8.89
CA GLY A 53 1.18 18.45 -7.60
C GLY A 53 1.46 17.44 -6.47
N GLN A 54 1.16 17.83 -5.24
CA GLN A 54 1.46 17.02 -4.06
C GLN A 54 0.45 15.87 -3.90
N ALA A 55 0.95 14.64 -3.80
CA ALA A 55 0.16 13.44 -3.56
C ALA A 55 0.37 12.90 -2.13
N LYS A 56 -0.67 12.26 -1.58
CA LYS A 56 -0.62 11.47 -0.35
C LYS A 56 -1.27 10.11 -0.61
N THR A 57 -0.77 9.07 0.04
CA THR A 57 -1.24 7.68 -0.12
C THR A 57 -1.77 7.13 1.20
N ALA A 58 -2.83 6.32 1.12
CA ALA A 58 -3.34 5.49 2.21
C ALA A 58 -3.48 4.05 1.72
N PHE A 59 -3.05 3.08 2.52
CA PHE A 59 -3.11 1.64 2.19
C PHE A 59 -4.32 0.93 2.81
N PHE A 60 -4.89 0.02 2.02
CA PHE A 60 -5.96 -0.91 2.38
C PHE A 60 -5.61 -2.30 1.86
N THR A 61 -6.35 -3.33 2.26
CA THR A 61 -6.01 -4.73 1.91
C THR A 61 -6.57 -5.12 0.55
N THR A 62 -7.73 -4.59 0.18
CA THR A 62 -8.46 -4.97 -1.02
C THR A 62 -8.76 -3.80 -1.94
N GLY A 63 -9.02 -4.11 -3.21
CA GLY A 63 -9.50 -3.10 -4.17
C GLY A 63 -10.86 -2.51 -3.79
N ALA A 64 -11.74 -3.28 -3.15
CA ALA A 64 -13.04 -2.79 -2.69
C ALA A 64 -12.89 -1.74 -1.59
N GLU A 65 -12.08 -2.02 -0.55
CA GLU A 65 -11.77 -1.04 0.50
C GLU A 65 -11.13 0.23 -0.06
N ALA A 66 -10.25 0.09 -1.05
CA ALA A 66 -9.64 1.25 -1.72
C ALA A 66 -10.69 2.13 -2.41
N VAL A 67 -11.64 1.53 -3.15
CA VAL A 67 -12.72 2.26 -3.82
C VAL A 67 -13.67 2.91 -2.80
N GLU A 68 -14.05 2.20 -1.74
CA GLU A 68 -14.90 2.74 -0.68
C GLU A 68 -14.26 3.97 -0.03
N ASN A 69 -12.96 3.88 0.31
CA ASN A 69 -12.26 5.00 0.93
C ASN A 69 -12.01 6.14 -0.06
N ALA A 70 -11.80 5.87 -1.36
CA ALA A 70 -11.72 6.91 -2.37
C ALA A 70 -13.02 7.74 -2.42
N VAL A 71 -14.20 7.09 -2.40
CA VAL A 71 -15.49 7.79 -2.35
C VAL A 71 -15.67 8.56 -1.04
N LYS A 72 -15.26 7.98 0.11
CA LYS A 72 -15.32 8.67 1.41
C LYS A 72 -14.46 9.93 1.43
N ILE A 73 -13.24 9.86 0.90
CA ILE A 73 -12.32 11.00 0.81
C ILE A 73 -12.88 12.07 -0.13
N ALA A 74 -13.43 11.67 -1.29
CA ALA A 74 -14.07 12.60 -2.22
C ALA A 74 -15.23 13.35 -1.56
N ARG A 75 -16.17 12.64 -0.92
CA ARG A 75 -17.28 13.26 -0.17
C ARG A 75 -16.80 14.16 0.96
N ALA A 76 -15.80 13.73 1.72
CA ALA A 76 -15.23 14.56 2.78
C ALA A 76 -14.62 15.86 2.24
N HIS A 77 -14.11 15.84 1.00
CA HIS A 77 -13.55 17.02 0.34
C HIS A 77 -14.63 17.92 -0.29
N THR A 78 -15.69 17.35 -0.87
CA THR A 78 -16.68 18.09 -1.65
C THR A 78 -17.96 18.49 -0.89
N GLY A 79 -18.22 17.88 0.27
CA GLY A 79 -19.57 17.89 0.89
C GLY A 79 -20.51 16.89 0.24
#